data_AF-A0A7T0M4P5-F1
#
_entry.id   AF-A0A7T0M4P5-F1
#
_cell.length_a   1.000
_cell.length_b   1.000
_cell.length_c   1.000
_cell.angle_alpha   90.00
_cell.angle_beta   90.00
_cell.angle_gamma   90.00
#
_symmetry.space_group_name_H-M   'P 1'
#
loop_
_entity.id
_entity.type
_entity.pdbx_description
1 polymer ?
#
loop_
_entity_poly.entity_id
_entity_poly.type
_entity_poly.pdbx_seq_one_letter_code
_entity_poly.pdbx_strand_id
1 'polypeptide(L)'
;MYYFNLWDLKLLIVDFFFNLSFFFYDLCFKIFNFIDPFIQNGLTIFNSKNLYQFPQNMTFFFAIKFCLCVSFLILVRGGLPRYRYDYLTKLGWLKFLSFIILMFFSSILIFFLF
;
A
#
# COMPACT_ATOMS: atom_id res chain seq x y z
N MET A 1 -36.50 5.69 -22.85
CA MET A 1 -36.38 6.16 -21.46
C MET A 1 -35.72 5.03 -20.69
N TYR A 2 -34.37 5.01 -20.65
CA TYR A 2 -33.62 3.93 -20.02
C TYR A 2 -33.75 4.06 -18.50
N TYR A 3 -34.33 3.05 -17.85
CA TYR A 3 -34.31 2.92 -16.40
C TYR A 3 -32.84 2.72 -15.97
N PHE A 4 -32.22 3.76 -15.42
CA PHE A 4 -30.92 3.66 -14.77
C PHE A 4 -31.13 2.84 -13.49
N ASN A 5 -30.77 1.56 -13.53
CA ASN A 5 -31.02 0.66 -12.41
C ASN A 5 -30.08 1.05 -11.25
N LEU A 6 -30.61 1.02 -10.02
CA LEU A 6 -29.84 1.34 -8.81
C LEU A 6 -28.61 0.42 -8.62
N TRP A 7 -28.58 -0.71 -9.33
CA TRP A 7 -27.46 -1.65 -9.41
C TRP A 7 -26.31 -1.15 -10.28
N ASP A 8 -26.59 -0.46 -11.38
CA ASP A 8 -25.57 0.11 -12.27
C ASP A 8 -24.80 1.22 -11.56
N LEU A 9 -25.50 2.04 -10.75
CA LEU A 9 -24.88 3.08 -9.93
C LEU A 9 -23.93 2.49 -8.87
N LYS A 10 -24.26 1.33 -8.29
CA LYS A 10 -23.39 0.65 -7.32
C LYS A 10 -22.12 0.11 -7.97
N LEU A 11 -22.24 -0.48 -9.16
CA LEU A 11 -21.08 -0.94 -9.94
C LEU A 11 -20.16 0.23 -10.30
N LEU A 12 -20.73 1.33 -10.78
CA LEU A 12 -19.99 2.54 -11.15
C LEU A 12 -19.22 3.13 -9.95
N ILE A 13 -19.82 3.12 -8.76
CA ILE A 13 -19.15 3.55 -7.52
C ILE A 13 -17.99 2.61 -7.16
N VAL A 14 -18.18 1.29 -7.31
CA VAL A 14 -17.13 0.30 -7.02
C VAL A 14 -15.95 0.46 -7.98
N ASP A 15 -16.21 0.63 -9.27
CA ASP A 15 -15.20 0.83 -10.30
C ASP A 15 -14.44 2.16 -10.09
N PHE A 16 -15.15 3.21 -9.66
CA PHE A 16 -14.54 4.48 -9.29
C PHE A 16 -13.53 4.33 -8.14
N PHE A 17 -13.93 3.64 -7.06
CA PHE A 17 -13.02 3.41 -5.92
C PHE A 17 -11.84 2.50 -6.28
N PHE A 18 -12.06 1.51 -7.15
CA PHE A 18 -10.99 0.65 -7.63
C PHE A 18 -9.96 1.44 -8.45
N ASN A 19 -10.42 2.26 -9.40
CA ASN A 19 -9.55 3.13 -10.20
C ASN A 19 -8.81 4.16 -9.33
N LEU A 20 -9.49 4.72 -8.33
CA LEU A 20 -8.86 5.62 -7.36
C LEU A 20 -7.73 4.93 -6.60
N SER A 21 -7.95 3.69 -6.14
CA SER A 21 -6.93 2.92 -5.43
C SER A 21 -5.73 2.57 -6.31
N PHE A 22 -5.96 2.23 -7.58
CA PHE A 22 -4.90 1.99 -8.56
C PHE A 22 -4.09 3.25 -8.85
N PHE A 23 -4.77 4.39 -8.98
CA PHE A 23 -4.12 5.70 -9.14
C PHE A 23 -3.22 6.05 -7.96
N PHE A 24 -3.69 5.86 -6.72
CA PHE A 24 -2.86 6.09 -5.54
C PHE A 24 -1.66 5.15 -5.46
N TYR A 25 -1.82 3.88 -5.86
CA TYR A 25 -0.72 2.92 -5.90
C TYR A 25 0.37 3.33 -6.92
N ASP A 26 -0.04 3.69 -8.14
CA ASP A 26 0.87 4.16 -9.18
C ASP A 26 1.58 5.47 -8.77
N LEU A 27 0.84 6.39 -8.13
CA LEU A 27 1.40 7.64 -7.61
C LEU A 27 2.43 7.40 -6.50
N CYS A 28 2.14 6.48 -5.57
CA CYS A 28 3.09 6.07 -4.54
C CYS A 28 4.36 5.45 -5.14
N PHE A 29 4.21 4.58 -6.14
CA PHE A 29 5.35 3.95 -6.80
C PHE A 29 6.22 4.97 -7.55
N LYS A 30 5.58 5.94 -8.22
CA LYS A 30 6.27 7.06 -8.88
C LYS A 30 7.01 7.96 -7.89
N ILE A 31 6.41 8.28 -6.74
CA ILE A 31 7.07 9.03 -5.68
C ILE A 31 8.27 8.24 -5.16
N PHE A 32 8.13 6.94 -4.92
CA PHE A 32 9.23 6.12 -4.42
C PHE A 32 10.39 6.07 -5.41
N ASN A 33 10.11 5.81 -6.68
CA ASN A 33 11.10 5.82 -7.75
C ASN A 33 11.72 7.21 -7.98
N PHE A 34 11.00 8.28 -7.67
CA PHE A 34 11.53 9.64 -7.72
C PHE A 34 12.48 9.90 -6.54
N ILE A 35 12.15 9.41 -5.34
CA ILE A 35 12.94 9.60 -4.12
C ILE A 35 14.19 8.71 -4.12
N ASP A 36 14.10 7.49 -4.64
CA ASP A 36 15.20 6.51 -4.68
C ASP A 36 16.53 7.05 -5.24
N PRO A 37 16.58 7.77 -6.38
CA PRO A 37 17.82 8.36 -6.86
C PRO A 37 18.32 9.50 -5.98
N PHE A 38 17.47 10.23 -5.26
CA PHE A 38 17.91 11.23 -4.28
C PHE A 38 18.48 10.59 -3.02
N ILE A 39 17.91 9.47 -2.57
CA ILE A 39 18.47 8.69 -1.46
C ILE A 39 19.81 8.10 -1.88
N GLN A 40 19.89 7.47 -3.05
CA GLN A 40 21.11 6.85 -3.55
C GLN A 40 22.20 7.89 -3.85
N ASN A 41 21.88 9.00 -4.52
CA ASN A 41 22.85 10.05 -4.84
C ASN A 41 23.20 10.93 -3.63
N GLY A 42 22.24 11.21 -2.74
CA GLY A 42 22.51 11.89 -1.48
C GLY A 42 23.43 11.07 -0.57
N LEU A 43 23.22 9.75 -0.51
CA LEU A 43 24.09 8.84 0.22
C LEU A 43 25.47 8.69 -0.43
N THR A 44 25.59 8.67 -1.77
CA THR A 44 26.91 8.56 -2.42
C THR A 44 27.77 9.81 -2.25
N ILE A 45 27.17 11.00 -2.15
CA ILE A 45 27.89 12.26 -1.81
C ILE A 45 28.40 12.23 -0.36
N PHE A 46 27.64 11.66 0.58
CA PHE A 46 28.11 11.42 1.95
C PHE A 46 29.13 10.26 2.04
N ASN A 47 29.06 9.29 1.14
CA ASN A 47 29.93 8.11 1.13
C ASN A 47 31.29 8.38 0.47
N SER A 48 31.42 9.38 -0.41
CA SER A 48 32.70 9.67 -1.06
C SER A 48 33.74 10.30 -0.13
N LYS A 49 33.32 10.83 1.03
CA LYS A 49 34.22 11.41 2.04
C LYS A 49 34.41 10.57 3.30
N ASN A 50 33.57 9.56 3.52
CA ASN A 50 33.65 8.70 4.69
C ASN A 50 33.83 7.25 4.24
N LEU A 51 35.06 6.75 4.31
CA LEU A 51 35.43 5.32 4.32
C LEU A 51 34.89 4.58 5.56
N TYR A 52 33.77 5.03 6.12
CA TYR A 52 33.12 4.41 7.26
C TYR A 52 31.84 3.75 6.74
N GLN A 53 31.84 2.42 6.74
CA GLN A 53 30.59 1.68 6.87
C GLN A 53 29.91 2.22 8.11
N PHE A 54 28.94 3.13 7.95
CA PHE A 54 28.08 3.49 9.05
C PHE A 54 27.48 2.19 9.57
N PRO A 55 27.66 1.84 10.85
CA PRO A 55 26.87 0.77 11.42
C PRO A 55 25.43 1.22 11.26
N GLN A 56 24.70 0.59 10.33
CA GLN A 56 23.28 0.81 10.22
C GLN A 56 22.74 0.40 11.59
N ASN A 57 22.37 1.39 12.41
CA ASN A 57 21.73 1.15 13.69
C ASN A 57 20.36 0.56 13.36
N MET A 58 20.32 -0.73 13.05
CA MET A 58 19.16 -1.48 12.59
C MET A 58 17.99 -1.29 13.56
N THR A 59 18.32 -1.21 14.86
CA THR A 59 17.38 -0.94 15.94
C THR A 59 16.71 0.43 15.81
N PHE A 60 17.45 1.47 15.42
CA PHE A 60 16.89 2.82 15.24
C PHE A 60 15.98 2.90 14.01
N PHE A 61 16.38 2.29 12.89
CA PHE A 61 15.54 2.21 11.70
C PHE A 61 14.28 1.38 11.93
N PHE A 62 14.39 0.27 12.68
CA PHE A 62 13.25 -0.53 13.10
C PHE A 62 12.31 0.27 14.01
N ALA A 63 12.86 0.99 15.00
CA ALA A 63 12.08 1.82 15.91
C ALA A 63 11.30 2.91 15.18
N ILE A 64 11.90 3.57 14.18
CA ILE A 64 11.21 4.57 13.35
C ILE A 64 10.06 3.92 12.56
N LYS A 65 10.31 2.81 11.87
CA LYS A 65 9.26 2.10 11.11
C LYS A 65 8.11 1.66 12.00
N PHE A 66 8.42 1.16 13.19
CA PHE A 66 7.43 0.75 14.18
C PHE A 66 6.62 1.95 14.68
N CYS A 67 7.29 3.06 15.03
CA CYS A 67 6.62 4.28 15.49
C CYS A 67 5.70 4.85 14.41
N LEU A 68 6.14 4.86 13.14
CA LEU A 68 5.33 5.28 11.99
C LEU A 68 4.10 4.36 11.85
N CYS A 69 4.27 3.05 11.92
CA CYS A 69 3.15 2.10 11.86
C CYS A 69 2.12 2.34 12.99
N VAL A 70 2.58 2.53 14.23
CA VAL A 70 1.69 2.83 15.36
C VAL A 70 0.97 4.16 15.18
N SER A 71 1.67 5.21 14.73
CA SER A 71 1.06 6.52 14.47
C SER A 71 -0.05 6.43 13.41
N PHE A 72 0.18 5.63 12.36
CA PHE A 72 -0.81 5.38 11.32
C PHE A 72 -2.04 4.63 11.86
N LEU A 73 -1.84 3.61 12.70
CA LEU A 73 -2.95 2.88 13.33
C LEU A 73 -3.81 3.77 14.24
N ILE A 74 -3.18 4.70 14.98
CA ILE A 74 -3.90 5.68 15.80
C ILE A 74 -4.73 6.61 14.91
N LEU A 75 -4.15 7.09 13.81
CA LEU A 75 -4.85 7.94 12.85
C LEU A 75 -6.06 7.22 12.24
N VAL A 76 -5.88 5.99 11.75
CA VAL A 76 -6.96 5.17 11.17
C VAL A 76 -8.09 4.93 12.19
N ARG A 77 -7.75 4.68 13.46
CA ARG A 77 -8.74 4.49 14.53
C ARG A 77 -9.54 5.76 14.83
N GLY A 78 -8.91 6.93 14.75
CA GLY A 78 -9.55 8.21 15.02
C GLY A 78 -10.25 8.85 13.82
N GLY A 79 -9.82 8.54 12.60
CA GLY A 79 -10.25 9.23 11.38
C GLY A 79 -11.36 8.54 10.58
N LEU A 80 -11.64 7.26 10.83
CA LEU A 80 -12.60 6.50 10.03
C LEU A 80 -13.92 6.22 10.80
N PRO A 81 -15.08 6.36 10.15
CA PRO A 81 -16.36 5.96 10.74
C PRO A 81 -16.43 4.44 10.91
N ARG A 82 -17.16 3.99 11.95
CA ARG A 82 -17.26 2.56 12.28
C ARG A 82 -18.11 1.82 11.25
N TYR A 83 -17.53 0.78 10.65
CA TYR A 83 -18.29 -0.14 9.79
C TYR A 83 -19.14 -1.11 10.60
N ARG A 84 -20.35 -1.40 10.11
CA ARG A 84 -21.21 -2.46 10.65
C ARG A 84 -20.60 -3.83 10.36
N TYR A 85 -20.74 -4.76 11.31
CA TYR A 85 -20.12 -6.08 11.24
C TYR A 85 -20.48 -6.86 9.95
N ASP A 86 -21.73 -6.78 9.52
CA ASP A 86 -22.22 -7.44 8.30
C ASP A 86 -21.51 -6.96 7.01
N TYR A 87 -21.09 -5.69 7.00
CA TYR A 87 -20.34 -5.12 5.88
C TYR A 87 -18.86 -5.48 5.98
N LEU A 88 -18.30 -5.46 7.21
CA LEU A 88 -16.91 -5.80 7.47
C LEU A 88 -16.60 -7.25 7.09
N THR A 89 -17.47 -8.19 7.45
CA THR A 89 -17.29 -9.61 7.09
C THR A 89 -17.38 -9.83 5.59
N LYS A 90 -18.37 -9.21 4.92
CA LYS A 90 -18.46 -9.28 3.45
C LYS A 90 -17.21 -8.73 2.78
N LEU A 91 -16.70 -7.59 3.24
CA LEU A 91 -15.52 -6.96 2.64
C LEU A 91 -14.24 -7.78 2.90
N GLY A 92 -14.09 -8.35 4.10
CA GLY A 92 -12.99 -9.26 4.45
C GLY A 92 -12.99 -10.54 3.63
N TRP A 93 -14.14 -11.23 3.59
CA TRP A 93 -14.25 -12.55 2.95
C TRP A 93 -14.31 -12.50 1.43
N LEU A 94 -15.05 -11.56 0.83
CA LEU A 94 -15.13 -11.49 -0.63
C LEU A 94 -13.93 -10.77 -1.24
N LYS A 95 -13.55 -9.61 -0.70
CA LYS A 95 -12.57 -8.76 -1.38
C LYS A 95 -11.14 -9.02 -0.90
N PHE A 96 -10.89 -8.98 0.41
CA PHE A 96 -9.52 -9.17 0.92
C PHE A 96 -9.03 -10.61 0.73
N LEU A 97 -9.83 -11.61 1.08
CA LEU A 97 -9.42 -13.01 0.93
C LEU A 97 -9.15 -13.36 -0.53
N SER A 98 -10.05 -12.97 -1.44
CA SER A 98 -9.87 -13.23 -2.88
C SER A 98 -8.59 -12.57 -3.41
N PHE A 99 -8.31 -11.33 -3.00
CA PHE A 99 -7.08 -10.63 -3.40
C PHE A 99 -5.81 -11.31 -2.87
N ILE A 100 -5.80 -11.75 -1.60
CA ILE A 100 -4.66 -12.44 -1.00
C ILE A 100 -4.35 -13.75 -1.74
N ILE A 101 -5.39 -14.54 -2.04
CA ILE A 101 -5.24 -15.81 -2.77
C ILE A 101 -4.67 -15.57 -4.17
N LEU A 102 -5.15 -14.55 -4.88
CA LEU A 102 -4.66 -14.20 -6.21
C LEU A 102 -3.17 -13.79 -6.18
N MET A 103 -2.78 -12.94 -5.23
CA MET A 103 -1.38 -12.52 -5.08
C MET A 103 -0.48 -13.71 -4.74
N PHE A 104 -0.93 -14.62 -3.88
CA PHE A 104 -0.20 -15.84 -3.54
C PHE A 104 0.06 -16.73 -4.77
N PHE A 105 -0.97 -17.03 -5.57
CA PHE A 105 -0.79 -17.81 -6.79
C PHE A 105 0.08 -17.11 -7.83
N SER A 106 -0.03 -15.79 -7.98
CA SER A 106 0.86 -15.05 -8.89
C SER A 106 2.31 -15.13 -8.46
N SER A 107 2.59 -15.11 -7.15
CA SER A 107 3.96 -15.21 -6.64
C SER A 107 4.57 -16.60 -6.89
N ILE A 108 3.76 -17.66 -6.76
CA ILE A 108 4.16 -19.03 -7.09
C ILE A 108 4.43 -19.18 -8.59
N LEU A 109 3.57 -18.63 -9.43
CA LEU A 109 3.77 -18.66 -10.89
C LEU A 109 5.05 -17.95 -11.31
N ILE A 110 5.33 -16.78 -10.73
CA ILE A 110 6.57 -16.04 -11.01
C ILE A 110 7.80 -16.87 -10.59
N PHE A 111 7.75 -17.53 -9.44
CA PHE A 111 8.84 -18.40 -8.96
C PHE A 111 9.09 -19.61 -9.87
N PHE A 112 8.07 -20.15 -10.54
CA PHE A 112 8.26 -21.24 -11.49
C PHE A 112 8.73 -20.79 -12.87
N LEU A 113 8.52 -19.51 -13.21
CA LEU A 113 8.82 -18.97 -14.53
C LEU A 113 10.24 -18.37 -14.63
N PHE A 114 10.80 -17.93 -13.50
CA PHE A 114 12.17 -17.44 -13.35
C PHE A 114 13.03 -18.44 -12.59
#